data_AF-A0A0C2E4I4-F1
#
_entry.id   AF-A0A0C2E4I4-F1
#
_cell.length_a   1.000
_cell.length_b   1.000
_cell.length_c   1.000
_cell.angle_alpha   90.00
_cell.angle_beta   90.00
_cell.angle_gamma   90.00
#
_symmetry.space_group_name_H-M   'P 1'
#
loop_
_entity.id
_entity.type
_entity.pdbx_description
1 polymer ?
#
loop_
_entity_poly.entity_id
_entity_poly.type
_entity_poly.pdbx_seq_one_letter_code
_entity_poly.pdbx_strand_id
1 'polypeptide(L)' 'MEDKLINALSILQSAAATAYESADQLDGAQRKLAMGTVHLIELAQSWVDSVIDETSTAGNVG' A
#
# COMPACT_ATOMS: atom_id res chain seq x y z
N MET A 1 -14.10 7.42 -9.31
CA MET A 1 -12.65 7.17 -9.52
C MET A 1 -11.98 7.00 -8.17
N GLU A 2 -12.22 7.95 -7.26
CA GLU A 2 -11.91 7.87 -5.84
C GLU A 2 -12.28 6.52 -5.19
N ASP A 3 -13.50 6.01 -5.36
CA ASP A 3 -13.88 4.67 -4.81
C ASP A 3 -12.97 3.52 -5.27
N LYS A 4 -12.43 3.59 -6.50
CA LYS A 4 -11.50 2.57 -7.00
C LYS A 4 -10.13 2.69 -6.34
N LEU A 5 -9.69 3.91 -6.04
CA LEU A 5 -8.44 4.21 -5.34
C LEU A 5 -8.54 3.81 -3.87
N ILE A 6 -9.64 4.13 -3.20
CA ILE A 6 -9.92 3.70 -1.82
C ILE A 6 -9.92 2.17 -1.73
N ASN A 7 -10.60 1.49 -2.65
CA ASN A 7 -10.58 0.02 -2.71
C ASN A 7 -9.16 -0.53 -2.97
N ALA A 8 -8.39 0.10 -3.85
CA ALA A 8 -7.00 -0.30 -4.10
C ALA A 8 -6.14 -0.14 -2.83
N LEU A 9 -6.31 0.96 -2.08
CA LEU A 9 -5.61 1.19 -0.81
C LEU A 9 -5.95 0.11 0.21
N SER A 10 -7.22 -0.27 0.37
CA SER A 10 -7.62 -1.37 1.28
C SER A 10 -7.01 -2.72 0.88
N ILE A 11 -6.88 -3.00 -0.42
CA ILE A 11 -6.21 -4.21 -0.92
C ILE A 11 -4.72 -4.17 -0.56
N LEU A 12 -4.06 -3.03 -0.78
CA LEU A 12 -2.63 -2.85 -0.47
C LEU A 12 -2.37 -2.99 1.04
N GLN A 13 -3.22 -2.44 1.90
CA GLN A 13 -3.12 -2.61 3.35
C GLN A 13 -3.24 -4.09 3.76
N SER A 14 -4.18 -4.82 3.16
CA SER A 14 -4.34 -6.26 3.41
C SER A 14 -3.12 -7.07 2.92
N ALA A 15 -2.58 -6.70 1.76
CA ALA A 15 -1.36 -7.32 1.22
C ALA A 15 -0.15 -7.06 2.12
N ALA A 16 0.01 -5.83 2.64
CA ALA A 16 1.07 -5.48 3.58
C ALA A 16 0.95 -6.32 4.86
N ALA A 17 -0.23 -6.39 5.47
CA ALA A 17 -0.46 -7.20 6.66
C ALA A 17 -0.09 -8.68 6.44
N THR A 18 -0.51 -9.25 5.30
CA THR A 18 -0.18 -10.62 4.92
C THR A 18 1.32 -10.82 4.74
N ALA A 19 2.00 -9.87 4.07
CA ALA A 19 3.44 -9.94 3.85
C ALA A 19 4.24 -9.75 5.15
N TYR A 20 3.77 -8.91 6.07
CA TYR A 20 4.33 -8.77 7.42
C TYR A 20 4.22 -10.06 8.22
N GLU A 21 3.02 -10.65 8.28
CA GLU A 21 2.79 -11.90 9.01
C GLU A 21 3.60 -13.05 8.40
N SER A 22 3.69 -13.11 7.08
CA SER A 22 4.57 -14.06 6.39
C SER A 22 6.05 -13.83 6.72
N ALA A 23 6.51 -12.59 6.74
CA ALA A 23 7.90 -12.27 7.06
C ALA A 23 8.27 -12.58 8.52
N ASP A 24 7.32 -12.46 9.44
CA ASP A 24 7.52 -12.78 10.87
C ASP A 24 7.73 -14.28 11.10
N GLN A 25 7.16 -15.12 10.23
CA GLN A 25 7.35 -16.58 10.24
C GLN A 25 8.60 -17.06 9.49
N LEU A 26 9.35 -16.15 8.87
CA LEU A 26 10.54 -16.46 8.07
C LEU A 26 11.82 -15.94 8.72
N ASP A 27 12.95 -16.49 8.31
CA ASP A 27 14.28 -16.04 8.76
C ASP A 27 15.27 -15.83 7.61
N GLY A 28 16.37 -15.15 7.92
CA GLY A 28 17.51 -14.97 7.01
C GLY A 28 17.14 -14.29 5.69
N ALA A 29 17.49 -14.92 4.56
CA ALA A 29 17.28 -14.35 3.23
C ALA A 29 15.79 -14.28 2.83
N GLN A 30 14.98 -15.25 3.28
CA GLN A 30 13.55 -15.30 2.94
C GLN A 30 12.78 -14.18 3.66
N ARG A 31 13.09 -13.93 4.93
CA ARG A 31 12.57 -12.77 5.67
C ARG A 31 12.91 -11.45 4.99
N LYS A 32 14.15 -11.28 4.53
CA LYS A 32 14.57 -10.08 3.80
C LYS A 32 13.78 -9.88 2.51
N LEU A 33 13.50 -10.95 1.76
CA LEU A 33 12.70 -10.88 0.55
C LEU A 33 11.25 -10.46 0.87
N ALA A 34 10.64 -11.07 1.89
CA ALA A 34 9.28 -10.74 2.32
C ALA A 34 9.17 -9.27 2.81
N MET A 35 10.16 -8.79 3.55
CA MET A 35 10.28 -7.37 3.92
C MET A 35 10.47 -6.45 2.71
N GLY A 36 11.17 -6.90 1.67
CA GLY A 36 11.24 -6.19 0.39
C GLY A 36 9.86 -6.06 -0.27
N THR A 37 9.05 -7.12 -0.25
CA THR A 37 7.66 -7.07 -0.74
C THR A 37 6.82 -6.10 0.06
N VAL A 38 6.92 -6.09 1.39
CA VAL A 38 6.25 -5.11 2.26
C VAL A 38 6.59 -3.68 1.83
N HIS A 39 7.89 -3.40 1.67
CA HIS A 39 8.34 -2.06 1.28
C HIS A 39 7.78 -1.60 -0.07
N LEU A 40 7.71 -2.51 -1.06
CA LEU A 40 7.11 -2.21 -2.37
C LEU A 40 5.60 -1.92 -2.25
N ILE A 41 4.91 -2.62 -1.36
CA ILE A 41 3.49 -2.40 -1.10
C ILE A 41 3.27 -1.05 -0.44
N GLU A 42 4.07 -0.67 0.56
CA GLU A 42 4.01 0.65 1.20
C GLU A 42 4.26 1.79 0.21
N LEU A 43 5.23 1.60 -0.70
CA LEU A 43 5.49 2.57 -1.76
C LEU A 43 4.27 2.74 -2.68
N ALA A 44 3.64 1.63 -3.09
CA ALA A 44 2.41 1.68 -3.87
C ALA A 44 1.26 2.38 -3.12
N GLN A 45 1.14 2.19 -1.79
CA GLN A 45 0.15 2.91 -0.97
C GLN A 45 0.39 4.43 -1.04
N SER A 46 1.64 4.87 -0.86
CA SER A 46 1.98 6.30 -0.92
C SER A 46 1.62 6.96 -2.27
N TRP A 47 1.72 6.21 -3.38
CA TRP A 47 1.31 6.73 -4.69
C TRP A 47 -0.20 6.84 -4.81
N VAL A 48 -0.95 5.86 -4.27
CA VAL A 48 -2.42 5.91 -4.25
C VAL A 48 -2.90 7.06 -3.37
N ASP A 49 -2.30 7.25 -2.20
CA ASP A 49 -2.62 8.36 -1.28
C ASP A 49 -2.36 9.71 -1.95
N SER A 50 -1.22 9.89 -2.64
CA SER A 50 -0.93 11.12 -3.41
C SER A 50 -2.02 11.42 -4.44
N VAL A 51 -2.47 10.40 -5.18
CA VAL A 51 -3.52 10.58 -6.18
C VAL A 51 -4.86 10.91 -5.54
N ILE A 52 -5.19 10.29 -4.39
CA ILE A 52 -6.41 10.62 -3.64
C ILE A 52 -6.37 12.09 -3.20
N ASP A 53 -5.28 12.53 -2.58
CA ASP A 53 -5.10 13.91 -2.12
C ASP A 53 -5.19 14.93 -3.27
N GLU A 54 -4.57 14.64 -4.41
CA GLU A 54 -4.67 15.45 -5.62
C GLU A 54 -6.11 15.54 -6.13
N THR A 55 -6.88 14.44 -6.08
CA THR A 55 -8.29 14.46 -6.51
C THR A 55 -9.20 15.18 -5.52
N SER A 56 -8.93 15.11 -4.21
CA SER A 56 -9.71 15.82 -3.19
C SER A 56 -9.45 17.32 -3.22
N THR A 57 -8.22 17.75 -3.51
CA THR A 57 -7.88 19.19 -3.63
C THR A 57 -8.44 19.83 -4.90
N ALA A 58 -8.52 19.08 -6.01
CA ALA A 58 -9.13 19.55 -7.25
C ALA A 58 -10.66 19.74 -7.15
N GLY A 59 -11.35 19.05 -6.23
CA GLY A 59 -12.80 19.17 -6.02
C GLY A 59 -13.25 20.42 -5.25
N ASN A 60 -12.34 21.10 -4.53
CA ASN A 60 -12.66 22.23 -3.64
C ASN A 60 -12.48 23.62 -4.27
N VAL A 61 -12.13 23.70 -5.56
CA VAL A 61 -11.94 24.98 -6.31
C VAL A 61 -13.11 25.31 -7.26
N GLY A 62 -14.28 24.71 -7.07
CA GLY A 62 -15.50 24.94 -7.86
C GLY A 62 -16.58 25.72 -7.11
#